data_AF-A0A835EDU2-F1
#
_entry.id   AF-A0A835EDU2-F1
#
_cell.length_a   1.000
_cell.length_b   1.000
_cell.length_c   1.000
_cell.angle_alpha   90.00
_cell.angle_beta   90.00
_cell.angle_gamma   90.00
#
_symmetry.space_group_name_H-M   'P 1'
#
loop_
_entity.id
_entity.type
_entity.pdbx_description
1 polymer ?
#
loop_
_entity_poly.entity_id
_entity_poly.type
_entity_poly.pdbx_seq_one_letter_code
_entity_poly.pdbx_strand_id
1 'polypeptide(L)'
;MGDDELDGLPMYVEEDPEEAAAEKQKRRQKSRKPPRLRDTPEELAKMEFNQSMSRKFYEYDPKLGANCYTRAWCLEYELTPSPLFPAQYGPMRHTDALLREGHLLIDSLNILSVKIMSSDVGYPISVYGTVLIRDCLDMKCNYIFRRDRDNCQHITSPDDSLTLTGPSRGVVFLGNAFYREIVDSWRSDVELIFALVKNALEGTIEIKILSGPGSFHGKITACTTDVSSDMLLYDSDVHGAISVGDDRVIQLLRRVVSV
;
A
#
# COMPACT_ATOMS: atom_id res chain seq x y z
N MET A 1 -46.34 -55.87 -40.80
CA MET A 1 -45.84 -56.47 -39.54
C MET A 1 -45.42 -55.32 -38.66
N GLY A 2 -46.37 -54.83 -37.85
CA GLY A 2 -45.97 -54.26 -36.56
C GLY A 2 -45.70 -55.42 -35.61
N ASP A 3 -44.96 -55.14 -34.55
CA ASP A 3 -45.26 -55.56 -33.18
C ASP A 3 -44.32 -54.79 -32.24
N ASP A 4 -44.91 -54.35 -31.14
CA ASP A 4 -44.41 -53.43 -30.13
C ASP A 4 -43.35 -54.05 -29.20
N GLU A 5 -42.43 -53.23 -28.68
CA GLU A 5 -41.84 -53.47 -27.36
C GLU A 5 -41.77 -52.16 -26.59
N LEU A 6 -42.71 -52.04 -25.64
CA LEU A 6 -42.92 -50.98 -24.67
C LEU A 6 -41.99 -51.23 -23.48
N ASP A 7 -41.18 -50.26 -23.06
CA ASP A 7 -40.52 -50.35 -21.75
C ASP A 7 -40.43 -49.00 -21.02
N GLY A 8 -41.20 -48.91 -19.93
CA GLY A 8 -40.93 -48.16 -18.70
C GLY A 8 -40.72 -46.64 -18.75
N LEU A 9 -41.79 -45.84 -18.80
CA LEU A 9 -41.75 -44.46 -18.26
C LEU A 9 -42.07 -44.48 -16.75
N PRO A 10 -41.28 -43.82 -15.88
CA PRO A 10 -41.55 -43.79 -14.45
C PRO A 10 -42.86 -43.05 -14.14
N MET A 11 -43.68 -43.62 -13.25
CA MET A 11 -44.85 -42.94 -12.69
C MET A 11 -44.43 -41.61 -12.06
N TYR A 12 -45.02 -40.51 -12.52
CA TYR A 12 -44.95 -39.23 -11.83
C TYR A 12 -45.63 -39.36 -10.47
N VAL A 13 -44.85 -39.30 -9.39
CA VAL A 13 -45.40 -39.07 -8.05
C VAL A 13 -45.79 -37.60 -8.01
N GLU A 14 -47.09 -37.30 -7.94
CA GLU A 14 -47.53 -35.93 -7.66
C GLU A 14 -47.02 -35.55 -6.27
N GLU A 15 -45.97 -34.73 -6.22
CA GLU A 15 -45.49 -34.14 -4.97
C GLU A 15 -46.63 -33.32 -4.37
N ASP A 16 -47.00 -33.64 -3.11
CA ASP A 16 -48.03 -32.91 -2.40
C ASP A 16 -47.63 -31.42 -2.35
N PRO A 17 -48.43 -30.51 -2.93
CA PRO A 17 -48.09 -29.10 -2.98
C PRO A 17 -47.88 -28.49 -1.59
N GLU A 18 -48.48 -29.06 -0.54
CA GLU A 18 -48.26 -28.62 0.84
C GLU A 18 -46.86 -29.01 1.35
N GLU A 19 -46.39 -30.21 1.00
CA GLU A 19 -45.08 -30.70 1.43
C GLU A 19 -43.94 -29.98 0.69
N ALA A 20 -44.11 -29.74 -0.61
CA ALA A 20 -43.20 -28.92 -1.41
C ALA A 20 -43.16 -27.45 -0.92
N ALA A 21 -44.31 -26.88 -0.51
CA ALA A 21 -44.38 -25.56 0.10
C ALA A 21 -43.67 -25.52 1.46
N ALA A 22 -43.86 -26.54 2.29
CA ALA A 22 -43.21 -26.66 3.60
C ALA A 22 -41.69 -26.80 3.48
N GLU A 23 -41.19 -27.56 2.51
CA GLU A 23 -39.76 -27.71 2.26
C GLU A 23 -39.14 -26.40 1.73
N LYS A 24 -39.83 -25.72 0.80
CA LYS A 24 -39.43 -24.41 0.31
C LYS A 24 -39.38 -23.37 1.44
N GLN A 25 -40.30 -23.45 2.40
CA GLN A 25 -40.33 -22.58 3.57
C GLN A 25 -39.20 -22.90 4.56
N LYS A 26 -38.90 -24.18 4.81
CA LYS A 26 -37.72 -24.61 5.59
C LYS A 26 -36.41 -24.15 4.95
N ARG A 27 -36.27 -24.25 3.62
CA ARG A 27 -35.09 -23.72 2.89
C ARG A 27 -34.97 -22.20 3.02
N ARG A 28 -36.08 -21.45 2.95
CA ARG A 28 -36.09 -19.99 3.18
C ARG A 28 -35.73 -19.60 4.61
N GLN A 29 -36.11 -20.39 5.61
CA GLN A 29 -35.75 -20.14 7.00
C GLN A 29 -34.27 -20.46 7.27
N LYS A 30 -33.72 -21.55 6.70
CA LYS A 30 -32.29 -21.90 6.77
C LYS A 30 -31.38 -20.94 6.01
N SER A 31 -31.87 -20.28 4.96
CA SER A 31 -31.10 -19.32 4.15
C SER A 31 -31.21 -17.86 4.61
N ARG A 32 -31.85 -17.60 5.78
CA ARG A 32 -31.82 -16.25 6.37
C ARG A 32 -30.38 -15.90 6.70
N LYS A 33 -29.77 -15.11 5.80
CA LYS A 33 -28.49 -14.46 6.04
C LYS A 33 -28.54 -13.77 7.41
N PRO A 34 -27.46 -13.83 8.21
CA PRO A 34 -27.41 -13.09 9.47
C PRO A 34 -27.78 -11.63 9.21
N PRO A 35 -28.43 -10.95 10.18
CA PRO A 35 -28.70 -9.52 10.06
C PRO A 35 -27.40 -8.81 9.67
N ARG A 36 -27.45 -7.94 8.64
CA ARG A 36 -26.32 -7.07 8.34
C ARG A 36 -25.95 -6.36 9.64
N LEU A 37 -24.67 -6.42 10.03
CA LEU A 37 -24.15 -5.60 11.12
C LEU A 37 -24.58 -4.16 10.82
N ARG A 38 -25.22 -3.48 11.78
CA ARG A 38 -25.60 -2.07 11.58
C ARG A 38 -24.30 -1.27 11.56
N ASP A 39 -24.07 -0.53 10.48
CA ASP A 39 -22.92 0.36 10.37
C ASP A 39 -22.95 1.34 11.56
N THR A 40 -21.83 1.41 12.27
CA THR A 40 -21.62 2.34 13.37
C THR A 40 -21.63 3.79 12.85
N PRO A 41 -21.93 4.80 13.69
CA PRO A 41 -21.84 6.20 13.29
C PRO A 41 -20.46 6.60 12.73
N GLU A 42 -19.40 5.99 13.24
CA GLU A 42 -18.04 6.18 12.75
C GLU A 42 -17.84 5.61 11.34
N GLU A 43 -18.36 4.41 11.06
CA GLU A 43 -18.33 3.80 9.73
C GLU A 43 -19.12 4.62 8.70
N LEU A 44 -20.29 5.16 9.07
CA LEU A 44 -21.07 6.03 8.19
C LEU A 44 -20.34 7.34 7.88
N ALA A 45 -19.76 7.99 8.89
CA ALA A 45 -18.97 9.21 8.70
C ALA A 45 -17.73 8.95 7.81
N LYS A 46 -17.09 7.78 8.01
CA LYS A 46 -16.00 7.30 7.15
C LYS A 46 -16.49 7.14 5.72
N MET A 47 -17.58 6.42 5.46
CA MET A 47 -18.16 6.23 4.12
C MET A 47 -18.52 7.55 3.43
N GLU A 48 -19.04 8.54 4.16
CA GLU A 48 -19.39 9.85 3.59
C GLU A 48 -18.13 10.65 3.20
N PHE A 49 -17.12 10.67 4.07
CA PHE A 49 -15.81 11.28 3.77
C PHE A 49 -15.18 10.64 2.53
N ASN A 50 -15.27 9.32 2.43
CA ASN A 50 -14.75 8.52 1.32
C ASN A 50 -15.40 8.88 0.00
N GLN A 51 -16.74 8.91 -0.03
CA GLN A 51 -17.48 9.33 -1.21
C GLN A 51 -17.21 10.79 -1.59
N SER A 52 -16.95 11.65 -0.61
CA SER A 52 -16.53 13.04 -0.84
C SER A 52 -15.13 13.11 -1.47
N MET A 53 -14.17 12.35 -0.95
CA MET A 53 -12.80 12.31 -1.46
C MET A 53 -12.72 11.65 -2.84
N SER A 54 -13.45 10.55 -3.05
CA SER A 54 -13.54 9.92 -4.36
C SER A 54 -14.10 10.89 -5.40
N ARG A 55 -15.19 11.60 -5.10
CA ARG A 55 -15.74 12.62 -6.02
C ARG A 55 -14.76 13.77 -6.32
N LYS A 56 -13.88 14.12 -5.39
CA LYS A 56 -12.90 15.20 -5.58
C LYS A 56 -11.70 14.80 -6.43
N PHE A 57 -11.36 13.51 -6.44
CA PHE A 57 -10.14 13.03 -7.10
C PHE A 57 -10.44 12.14 -8.30
N TYR A 58 -11.70 11.82 -8.58
CA TYR A 58 -12.10 11.01 -9.72
C TYR A 58 -12.54 11.93 -10.86
N GLU A 59 -11.67 12.09 -11.85
CA GLU A 59 -11.86 13.00 -12.99
C GLU A 59 -11.75 12.23 -14.31
N TYR A 60 -12.38 12.74 -15.36
CA TYR A 60 -12.36 12.11 -16.68
C TYR A 60 -11.04 12.33 -17.39
N ASP A 61 -10.24 11.29 -17.59
CA ASP A 61 -8.98 11.37 -18.34
C ASP A 61 -9.25 11.23 -19.86
N PRO A 62 -9.02 12.29 -20.66
CA PRO A 62 -9.22 12.23 -22.10
C PRO A 62 -8.27 11.27 -22.82
N LYS A 63 -7.12 10.92 -22.23
CA LYS A 63 -6.14 10.01 -22.85
C LYS A 63 -6.59 8.56 -22.76
N LEU A 64 -7.08 8.16 -21.60
CA LEU A 64 -7.57 6.81 -21.34
C LEU A 64 -9.03 6.64 -21.79
N GLY A 65 -9.73 7.75 -22.08
CA GLY A 65 -11.14 7.75 -22.44
C GLY A 65 -12.06 7.32 -21.30
N ALA A 66 -11.56 7.35 -20.06
CA ALA A 66 -12.22 6.83 -18.87
C ALA A 66 -11.96 7.73 -17.66
N ASN A 67 -12.82 7.66 -16.63
CA ASN A 67 -12.57 8.35 -15.37
C ASN A 67 -11.46 7.64 -14.60
N CYS A 68 -10.44 8.39 -14.19
CA CYS A 68 -9.34 7.91 -13.38
C CYS A 68 -9.18 8.77 -12.12
N TYR A 69 -8.46 8.24 -11.13
CA TYR A 69 -8.12 9.04 -9.97
C TYR A 69 -6.89 9.91 -10.25
N THR A 70 -7.04 11.23 -10.18
CA THR A 70 -5.96 12.19 -10.43
C THR A 70 -4.95 12.26 -9.28
N ARG A 71 -5.36 11.83 -8.07
CA ARG A 71 -4.58 12.02 -6.82
C ARG A 71 -4.67 10.87 -5.80
N ALA A 72 -5.23 9.71 -6.15
CA ALA A 72 -5.37 8.59 -5.21
C ALA A 72 -5.42 7.23 -5.93
N TRP A 73 -4.47 6.33 -5.67
CA TRP A 73 -4.60 4.93 -6.09
C TRP A 73 -4.76 4.03 -4.86
N CYS A 74 -5.84 3.25 -4.83
CA CYS A 74 -6.12 2.23 -3.82
C CYS A 74 -6.14 0.87 -4.52
N LEU A 75 -5.07 0.08 -4.39
CA LEU A 75 -5.11 -1.33 -4.74
C LEU A 75 -5.92 -2.07 -3.66
N GLU A 76 -7.09 -2.56 -4.08
CA GLU A 76 -7.93 -3.61 -3.53
C GLU A 76 -7.51 -4.24 -2.17
N TYR A 77 -8.22 -3.88 -1.10
CA TYR A 77 -9.20 -4.76 -0.44
C TYR A 77 -10.02 -3.89 0.53
N GLU A 78 -11.34 -4.00 0.38
CA GLU A 78 -12.39 -3.16 0.97
C GLU A 78 -12.39 -1.68 0.53
N LEU A 79 -13.56 -1.27 0.05
CA LEU A 79 -14.02 0.10 -0.22
C LEU A 79 -14.03 0.99 1.05
N THR A 80 -13.07 0.84 1.94
CA THR A 80 -12.89 1.73 3.08
C THR A 80 -11.76 2.71 2.78
N PRO A 81 -12.06 3.84 2.12
CA PRO A 81 -11.24 4.99 2.35
C PRO A 81 -11.31 5.31 3.86
N SER A 82 -10.17 5.62 4.43
CA SER A 82 -10.05 6.10 5.80
C SER A 82 -9.60 7.54 5.65
N PRO A 83 -9.83 8.42 6.64
CA PRO A 83 -9.17 9.71 6.62
C PRO A 83 -7.66 9.50 6.48
N LEU A 84 -6.97 10.41 5.78
CA LEU A 84 -5.52 10.36 5.54
C LEU A 84 -4.72 10.64 6.83
N PHE A 85 -5.11 10.00 7.91
CA PHE A 85 -4.42 10.08 9.18
C PHE A 85 -3.04 9.46 9.02
N PRO A 86 -2.01 10.11 9.57
CA PRO A 86 -0.69 9.50 9.69
C PRO A 86 -0.76 8.19 10.47
N ALA A 87 0.14 7.26 10.14
CA ALA A 87 0.44 6.08 10.93
C ALA A 87 0.46 6.41 12.44
N GLN A 88 -0.30 5.66 13.24
CA GLN A 88 -0.42 5.94 14.67
C GLN A 88 0.79 5.43 15.45
N TYR A 89 1.36 4.34 14.98
CA TYR A 89 2.50 3.69 15.59
C TYR A 89 3.78 4.16 14.90
N GLY A 90 4.79 4.50 15.70
CA GLY A 90 6.14 4.72 15.23
C GLY A 90 6.88 3.39 14.98
N PRO A 91 8.15 3.46 14.58
CA PRO A 91 8.97 2.27 14.43
C PRO A 91 9.26 1.63 15.79
N MET A 92 9.85 0.44 15.78
CA MET A 92 10.36 -0.27 16.96
C MET A 92 9.29 -0.67 17.99
N ARG A 93 8.03 -0.86 17.55
CA ARG A 93 6.91 -1.21 18.45
C ARG A 93 7.16 -2.48 19.28
N HIS A 94 7.96 -3.40 18.75
CA HIS A 94 8.18 -4.73 19.32
C HIS A 94 9.62 -5.00 19.73
N THR A 95 10.50 -3.99 19.73
CA THR A 95 11.95 -4.20 19.92
C THR A 95 12.30 -4.72 21.31
N ASP A 96 11.50 -4.40 22.33
CA ASP A 96 11.70 -4.88 23.72
C ASP A 96 10.91 -6.14 24.06
N ALA A 97 10.10 -6.65 23.12
CA ALA A 97 9.27 -7.84 23.35
C ALA A 97 10.02 -9.10 22.92
N LEU A 98 10.19 -10.05 23.85
CA LEU A 98 10.66 -11.38 23.51
C LEU A 98 9.65 -12.04 22.56
N LEU A 99 10.11 -12.45 21.38
CA LEU A 99 9.34 -13.29 20.47
C LEU A 99 9.07 -14.63 21.19
N ARG A 100 7.85 -14.80 21.69
CA ARG A 100 7.41 -16.06 22.31
C ARG A 100 6.98 -17.07 21.24
N GLU A 101 6.98 -18.35 21.59
CA GLU A 101 6.34 -19.38 20.75
C GLU A 101 4.88 -19.00 20.46
N GLY A 102 4.53 -18.92 19.18
CA GLY A 102 3.18 -18.55 18.71
C GLY A 102 3.05 -17.13 18.15
N HIS A 103 4.09 -16.29 18.20
CA HIS A 103 4.07 -15.02 17.46
C HIS A 103 4.16 -15.29 15.96
N LEU A 104 3.11 -14.92 15.22
CA LEU A 104 3.11 -14.96 13.77
C LEU A 104 3.77 -13.69 13.26
N LEU A 105 4.86 -13.86 12.51
CA LEU A 105 5.44 -12.80 11.71
C LEU A 105 4.49 -12.50 10.55
N ILE A 106 4.47 -11.24 10.13
CA ILE A 106 3.59 -10.77 9.08
C ILE A 106 4.46 -10.24 7.95
N ASP A 107 3.99 -10.42 6.71
CA ASP A 107 4.68 -9.91 5.53
C ASP A 107 4.71 -8.38 5.53
N SER A 108 5.80 -7.82 5.00
CA SER A 108 6.03 -6.37 4.95
C SER A 108 6.66 -5.95 3.63
N LEU A 109 6.49 -4.68 3.26
CA LEU A 109 7.04 -4.10 2.04
C LEU A 109 8.21 -3.17 2.35
N ASN A 110 9.33 -3.41 1.66
CA ASN A 110 10.41 -2.44 1.51
C ASN A 110 10.15 -1.59 0.28
N ILE A 111 9.83 -0.32 0.47
CA ILE A 111 9.71 0.61 -0.66
C ILE A 111 11.11 0.94 -1.16
N LEU A 112 11.40 0.66 -2.43
CA LEU A 112 12.75 0.81 -2.98
C LEU A 112 12.91 2.16 -3.66
N SER A 113 12.04 2.48 -4.62
CA SER A 113 12.08 3.76 -5.33
C SER A 113 10.71 4.16 -5.87
N VAL A 114 10.56 5.46 -6.09
CA VAL A 114 9.46 6.04 -6.87
C VAL A 114 10.09 6.87 -7.97
N LYS A 115 9.76 6.56 -9.23
CA LYS A 115 10.29 7.25 -10.41
C LYS A 115 9.15 7.81 -11.23
N ILE A 116 9.36 8.98 -11.80
CA ILE A 116 8.49 9.48 -12.85
C ILE A 116 9.12 8.96 -14.15
N MET A 117 8.39 8.14 -14.89
CA MET A 117 8.90 7.53 -16.12
C MET A 117 8.67 8.48 -17.29
N SER A 118 7.46 9.04 -17.38
CA SER A 118 7.06 9.98 -18.41
C SER A 118 6.28 11.14 -17.79
N SER A 119 6.28 12.29 -18.46
CA SER A 119 5.37 13.38 -18.14
C SER A 119 5.07 14.19 -19.39
N ASP A 120 3.83 14.66 -19.53
CA ASP A 120 3.39 15.51 -20.64
C ASP A 120 4.15 16.84 -20.73
N VAL A 121 4.69 17.30 -19.59
CA VAL A 121 5.44 18.55 -19.51
C VAL A 121 6.89 18.35 -20.01
N GLY A 122 7.36 17.11 -20.06
CA GLY A 122 8.75 16.78 -20.39
C GLY A 122 9.74 17.17 -19.27
N TYR A 123 10.94 16.59 -19.31
CA TYR A 123 12.01 16.91 -18.35
C TYR A 123 12.76 18.19 -18.76
N PRO A 124 13.30 18.97 -17.79
CA PRO A 124 13.22 18.76 -16.34
C PRO A 124 11.87 19.19 -15.73
N ILE A 125 11.43 18.50 -14.69
CA ILE A 125 10.20 18.81 -13.94
C ILE A 125 10.48 19.13 -12.48
N SER A 126 9.69 20.04 -11.91
CA SER A 126 9.71 20.36 -10.49
C SER A 126 8.53 19.66 -9.80
N VAL A 127 8.84 18.69 -8.94
CA VAL A 127 7.87 17.80 -8.31
C VAL A 127 7.63 18.26 -6.88
N TYR A 128 6.36 18.50 -6.55
CA TYR A 128 5.89 18.74 -5.20
C TYR A 128 4.61 17.94 -4.96
N GLY A 129 4.25 17.79 -3.69
CA GLY A 129 3.06 17.06 -3.27
C GLY A 129 3.39 15.98 -2.26
N THR A 130 2.59 14.92 -2.28
CA THR A 130 2.68 13.87 -1.27
C THR A 130 2.46 12.51 -1.92
N VAL A 131 3.36 11.58 -1.63
CA VAL A 131 3.18 10.15 -1.88
C VAL A 131 3.13 9.45 -0.53
N LEU A 132 2.12 8.60 -0.36
CA LEU A 132 1.89 7.85 0.86
C LEU A 132 1.45 6.44 0.50
N ILE A 133 1.68 5.51 1.43
CA ILE A 133 1.24 4.13 1.34
C ILE A 133 0.43 3.78 2.59
N ARG A 134 -0.66 3.02 2.40
CA ARG A 134 -1.44 2.47 3.52
C ARG A 134 -0.97 1.06 3.81
N ASP A 135 -0.87 0.73 5.08
CA ASP A 135 -0.54 -0.62 5.52
C ASP A 135 -1.72 -1.28 6.25
N CYS A 136 -1.65 -2.60 6.41
CA CYS A 136 -2.67 -3.38 7.07
C CYS A 136 -2.57 -3.34 8.60
N LEU A 137 -1.62 -2.58 9.18
CA LEU A 137 -1.41 -2.56 10.63
C LEU A 137 -2.49 -1.76 11.35
N ASP A 138 -2.80 -0.56 10.86
CA ASP A 138 -3.85 0.31 11.40
C ASP A 138 -4.70 1.00 10.31
N MET A 139 -4.50 0.60 9.04
CA MET A 139 -5.11 1.20 7.86
C MET A 139 -4.85 2.71 7.69
N LYS A 140 -3.78 3.23 8.31
CA LYS A 140 -3.36 4.64 8.20
C LYS A 140 -2.23 4.81 7.20
N CYS A 141 -1.90 6.07 6.93
CA CYS A 141 -0.98 6.45 5.87
C CYS A 141 0.45 6.61 6.41
N ASN A 142 1.37 5.84 5.84
CA ASN A 142 2.81 6.08 5.92
C ASN A 142 3.22 7.02 4.79
N TYR A 143 3.72 8.20 5.15
CA TYR A 143 4.22 9.16 4.17
C TYR A 143 5.60 8.73 3.69
N ILE A 144 5.77 8.57 2.37
CA ILE A 144 7.04 8.16 1.77
C ILE A 144 7.72 9.29 1.01
N PHE A 145 6.96 10.26 0.53
CA PHE A 145 7.46 11.51 -0.07
C PHE A 145 6.54 12.66 0.31
N ARG A 146 7.10 13.78 0.75
CA ARG A 146 6.35 15.01 1.02
C ARG A 146 7.23 16.22 0.74
N ARG A 147 6.78 17.07 -0.18
CA ARG A 147 7.45 18.32 -0.57
C ARG A 147 6.40 19.39 -0.86
N ASP A 148 6.65 20.61 -0.44
CA ASP A 148 5.80 21.77 -0.73
C ASP A 148 6.25 22.46 -2.02
N ARG A 149 5.44 23.39 -2.53
CA ARG A 149 5.76 24.13 -3.77
C ARG A 149 7.06 24.94 -3.67
N ASP A 150 7.35 25.48 -2.48
CA ASP A 150 8.57 26.26 -2.24
C ASP A 150 9.80 25.38 -2.03
N ASN A 151 9.61 24.06 -1.90
CA ASN A 151 10.66 23.06 -1.70
C ASN A 151 10.45 21.88 -2.65
N CYS A 152 10.28 22.16 -3.95
CA CYS A 152 10.15 21.12 -4.97
C CYS A 152 11.42 20.28 -5.08
N GLN A 153 11.27 19.00 -5.45
CA GLN A 153 12.39 18.23 -5.95
C GLN A 153 12.50 18.41 -7.47
N HIS A 154 13.69 18.73 -7.96
CA HIS A 154 13.96 18.79 -9.39
C HIS A 154 14.32 17.40 -9.92
N ILE A 155 13.59 16.95 -10.93
CA ILE A 155 13.81 15.67 -11.62
C ILE A 155 14.23 16.01 -13.05
N THR A 156 15.42 15.57 -13.43
CA THR A 156 16.06 15.92 -14.70
C THR A 156 15.99 14.81 -15.74
N SER A 157 15.85 13.56 -15.29
CA SER A 157 15.78 12.38 -16.15
C SER A 157 14.74 11.37 -15.64
N PRO A 158 14.24 10.45 -16.49
CA PRO A 158 13.41 9.32 -16.07
C PRO A 158 14.11 8.37 -15.10
N ASP A 159 15.44 8.37 -15.08
CA ASP A 159 16.23 7.50 -14.20
C ASP A 159 16.30 8.04 -12.76
N ASP A 160 16.06 9.34 -12.59
CA ASP A 160 16.07 10.04 -11.30
C ASP A 160 14.90 9.57 -10.43
N SER A 161 15.22 9.21 -9.18
CA SER A 161 14.20 8.78 -8.21
C SER A 161 13.80 9.93 -7.29
N LEU A 162 12.54 9.91 -6.85
CA LEU A 162 12.10 10.77 -5.76
C LEU A 162 12.91 10.47 -4.50
N THR A 163 13.31 11.51 -3.78
CA THR A 163 14.00 11.37 -2.50
C THR A 163 12.99 10.98 -1.43
N LEU A 164 12.90 9.69 -1.16
CA LEU A 164 11.96 9.14 -0.19
C LEU A 164 12.40 9.44 1.25
N THR A 165 11.48 9.96 2.06
CA THR A 165 11.70 10.29 3.48
C THR A 165 11.03 9.30 4.43
N GLY A 166 10.44 8.23 3.88
CA GLY A 166 9.74 7.22 4.63
C GLY A 166 9.87 5.83 4.00
N PRO A 167 9.13 4.84 4.51
CA PRO A 167 8.07 4.97 5.52
C PRO A 167 8.60 5.24 6.94
N SER A 168 7.73 5.71 7.84
CA SER A 168 8.07 5.96 9.25
C SER A 168 8.13 4.70 10.12
N ARG A 169 7.58 3.59 9.63
CA ARG A 169 7.57 2.24 10.20
C ARG A 169 7.49 1.20 9.08
N GLY A 170 7.57 -0.08 9.40
CA GLY A 170 7.39 -1.18 8.46
C GLY A 170 6.00 -1.16 7.83
N VAL A 171 5.92 -1.40 6.53
CA VAL A 171 4.66 -1.39 5.77
C VAL A 171 4.09 -2.81 5.75
N VAL A 172 3.27 -3.11 6.75
CA VAL A 172 2.58 -4.41 6.84
C VAL A 172 1.65 -4.60 5.64
N PHE A 173 1.82 -5.71 4.93
CA PHE A 173 1.06 -6.01 3.73
C PHE A 173 0.50 -7.43 3.80
N LEU A 174 -0.80 -7.57 3.54
CA LEU A 174 -1.47 -8.86 3.49
C LEU A 174 -1.91 -9.12 2.05
N GLY A 175 -1.20 -10.00 1.35
CA GLY A 175 -1.54 -10.39 0.00
C GLY A 175 -0.33 -10.82 -0.82
N ASN A 176 -0.56 -11.00 -2.11
CA ASN A 176 0.52 -11.17 -3.08
C ASN A 176 0.82 -9.80 -3.69
N ALA A 177 2.09 -9.42 -3.74
CA ALA A 177 2.52 -8.17 -4.36
C ALA A 177 3.49 -8.46 -5.50
N PHE A 178 3.36 -7.73 -6.59
CA PHE A 178 4.37 -7.73 -7.66
C PHE A 178 5.50 -6.77 -7.30
N TYR A 179 6.73 -7.06 -7.67
CA TYR A 179 7.90 -6.22 -7.33
C TYR A 179 7.84 -4.76 -7.87
N ARG A 180 6.94 -4.49 -8.81
CA ARG A 180 6.81 -3.24 -9.55
C ARG A 180 5.35 -2.98 -9.84
N GLU A 181 4.94 -1.74 -9.61
CA GLU A 181 3.62 -1.22 -9.97
C GLU A 181 3.81 0.08 -10.78
N ILE A 182 3.10 0.19 -11.90
CA ILE A 182 3.06 1.42 -12.70
C ILE A 182 1.70 2.06 -12.44
N VAL A 183 1.74 3.32 -12.03
CA VAL A 183 0.56 4.14 -11.78
C VAL A 183 0.50 5.22 -12.84
N ASP A 184 -0.42 5.04 -13.77
CA ASP A 184 -0.74 6.05 -14.76
C ASP A 184 -1.55 7.15 -14.07
N SER A 185 -1.02 8.37 -14.08
CA SER A 185 -1.75 9.58 -13.68
C SER A 185 -2.09 10.39 -14.91
N TRP A 186 -3.01 11.35 -14.78
CA TRP A 186 -3.44 12.23 -15.88
C TRP A 186 -2.28 12.75 -16.74
N ARG A 187 -1.16 13.17 -16.10
CA ARG A 187 -0.05 13.87 -16.76
C ARG A 187 1.28 13.13 -16.76
N SER A 188 1.37 11.98 -16.09
CA SER A 188 2.63 11.29 -15.87
C SER A 188 2.42 9.82 -15.56
N ASP A 189 3.36 8.99 -16.02
CA ASP A 189 3.46 7.60 -15.62
C ASP A 189 4.46 7.51 -14.46
N VAL A 190 4.01 6.99 -13.32
CA VAL A 190 4.82 6.89 -12.10
C VAL A 190 5.08 5.42 -11.79
N GLU A 191 6.34 5.05 -11.68
CA GLU A 191 6.75 3.72 -11.30
C GLU A 191 7.06 3.65 -9.81
N LEU A 192 6.43 2.70 -9.12
CA LEU A 192 6.72 2.32 -7.75
C LEU A 192 7.42 0.96 -7.75
N ILE A 193 8.63 0.92 -7.20
CA ILE A 193 9.38 -0.32 -6.99
C ILE A 193 9.41 -0.64 -5.51
N PHE A 194 9.07 -1.86 -5.15
CA PHE A 194 9.14 -2.35 -3.77
C PHE A 194 9.53 -3.83 -3.73
N ALA A 195 9.93 -4.29 -2.55
CA ALA A 195 10.22 -5.69 -2.31
C ALA A 195 9.34 -6.23 -1.19
N LEU A 196 8.74 -7.40 -1.44
CA LEU A 196 7.97 -8.15 -0.46
C LEU A 196 8.92 -8.98 0.40
N VAL A 197 8.89 -8.76 1.70
CA VAL A 197 9.62 -9.52 2.71
C VAL A 197 8.60 -10.38 3.45
N LYS A 198 8.72 -11.70 3.32
CA LYS A 198 7.82 -12.64 3.99
C LYS A 198 8.22 -12.83 5.43
N ASN A 199 7.25 -12.96 6.34
CA ASN A 199 7.51 -13.15 7.76
C ASN A 199 8.52 -12.11 8.30
N ALA A 200 8.28 -10.83 8.02
CA ALA A 200 9.27 -9.79 8.20
C ALA A 200 9.42 -9.34 9.66
N LEU A 201 10.63 -8.87 10.00
CA LEU A 201 10.94 -8.09 11.18
C LEU A 201 11.24 -6.64 10.78
N GLU A 202 10.78 -5.69 11.59
CA GLU A 202 11.13 -4.29 11.39
C GLU A 202 12.48 -3.98 12.02
N GLY A 203 13.46 -3.62 11.19
CA GLY A 203 14.75 -3.07 11.60
C GLY A 203 14.75 -1.54 11.52
N THR A 204 15.34 -0.90 12.53
CA THR A 204 15.64 0.54 12.49
C THR A 204 17.15 0.74 12.51
N ILE A 205 17.64 1.55 11.57
CA ILE A 205 19.07 1.79 11.34
C ILE A 205 19.45 3.15 11.94
N GLU A 206 20.52 3.17 12.74
CA GLU A 206 21.18 4.39 13.19
C GLU A 206 22.66 4.28 12.84
N ILE A 207 23.24 5.37 12.31
CA ILE A 207 24.65 5.39 11.91
C ILE A 207 25.36 6.49 12.67
N LYS A 208 26.42 6.12 13.39
CA LYS A 208 27.27 7.03 14.15
C LYS A 208 28.69 7.01 13.62
N ILE A 209 29.23 8.18 13.31
CA ILE A 209 30.63 8.30 12.87
C ILE A 209 31.53 8.26 14.10
N LEU A 210 32.26 7.15 14.29
CA LEU A 210 33.11 6.95 15.46
C LEU A 210 34.40 7.79 15.38
N SER A 211 35.07 7.75 14.23
CA SER A 211 36.35 8.41 13.97
C SER A 211 36.43 8.82 12.51
N GLY A 212 37.17 9.89 12.20
CA GLY A 212 37.33 10.37 10.82
C GLY A 212 37.09 11.88 10.67
N PRO A 213 37.05 12.39 9.43
CA PRO A 213 36.85 13.82 9.15
C PRO A 213 35.51 14.32 9.70
N GLY A 214 35.47 15.62 10.01
CA GLY A 214 34.30 16.31 10.57
C GLY A 214 33.08 16.42 9.64
N SER A 215 33.11 15.75 8.49
CA SER A 215 32.02 15.71 7.53
C SER A 215 32.06 14.47 6.64
N PHE A 216 30.90 13.85 6.45
CA PHE A 216 30.71 12.74 5.51
C PHE A 216 30.04 13.23 4.22
N HIS A 217 30.65 12.92 3.09
CA HIS A 217 30.13 13.19 1.75
C HIS A 217 29.97 11.87 1.00
N GLY A 218 28.79 11.64 0.43
CA GLY A 218 28.46 10.40 -0.27
C GLY A 218 27.04 9.93 0.01
N LYS A 219 26.75 8.71 -0.42
CA LYS A 219 25.46 8.05 -0.25
C LYS A 219 25.61 6.84 0.65
N ILE A 220 24.57 6.56 1.43
CA ILE A 220 24.48 5.32 2.19
C ILE A 220 23.24 4.59 1.71
N THR A 221 23.41 3.36 1.27
CA THR A 221 22.34 2.45 0.86
C THR A 221 22.30 1.23 1.77
N ALA A 222 21.15 0.56 1.83
CA ALA A 222 20.99 -0.74 2.45
C ALA A 222 20.26 -1.70 1.51
N CYS A 223 20.58 -2.98 1.57
CA CYS A 223 19.88 -4.03 0.85
C CYS A 223 19.68 -5.22 1.78
N THR A 224 18.70 -6.08 1.46
CA THR A 224 18.51 -7.35 2.15
C THR A 224 19.05 -8.48 1.30
N THR A 225 19.38 -9.63 1.89
CA THR A 225 19.95 -10.78 1.15
C THR A 225 19.07 -11.25 0.00
N ASP A 226 17.76 -11.14 0.18
CA ASP A 226 16.76 -11.64 -0.75
C ASP A 226 16.37 -10.59 -1.81
N VAL A 227 16.87 -9.35 -1.68
CA VAL A 227 16.51 -8.21 -2.53
C VAL A 227 17.77 -7.47 -2.96
N SER A 228 18.20 -7.68 -4.20
CA SER A 228 19.41 -7.05 -4.78
C SER A 228 19.25 -5.56 -5.12
N SER A 229 18.18 -4.91 -4.66
CA SER A 229 17.90 -3.50 -4.92
C SER A 229 18.21 -2.66 -3.69
N ASP A 230 19.00 -1.63 -3.90
CA ASP A 230 19.46 -0.73 -2.86
C ASP A 230 18.39 0.26 -2.41
N MET A 231 18.19 0.33 -1.10
CA MET A 231 17.41 1.34 -0.41
C MET A 231 18.31 2.51 -0.04
N LEU A 232 18.10 3.68 -0.65
CA LEU A 232 18.81 4.90 -0.24
C LEU A 232 18.39 5.31 1.19
N LEU A 233 19.37 5.44 2.08
CA LEU A 233 19.18 5.88 3.47
C LEU A 233 19.72 7.29 3.70
N TYR A 234 20.77 7.70 2.97
CA TYR A 234 21.37 9.02 3.09
C TYR A 234 21.96 9.47 1.76
N ASP A 235 21.87 10.76 1.48
CA ASP A 235 22.51 11.42 0.34
C ASP A 235 22.98 12.82 0.75
N SER A 236 24.28 13.07 0.67
CA SER A 236 24.87 14.38 1.01
C SER A 236 24.40 15.50 0.08
N ASP A 237 23.96 15.19 -1.14
CA ASP A 237 23.45 16.18 -2.08
C ASP A 237 22.07 16.73 -1.64
N VAL A 238 21.35 15.98 -0.80
CA VAL A 238 20.03 16.37 -0.29
C VAL A 238 20.13 17.09 1.04
N HIS A 239 20.87 16.53 2.01
CA HIS A 239 20.96 17.07 3.37
C HIS A 239 22.16 18.00 3.59
N GLY A 240 23.01 18.19 2.57
CA GLY A 240 24.32 18.79 2.74
C GLY A 240 25.28 17.84 3.46
N ALA A 241 26.56 18.17 3.45
CA ALA A 241 27.54 17.46 4.25
C ALA A 241 27.24 17.69 5.74
N ILE A 242 27.17 16.63 6.53
CA ILE A 242 26.99 16.76 7.99
C ILE A 242 28.22 17.47 8.56
N SER A 243 28.04 18.66 9.12
CA SER A 243 29.06 19.29 9.96
C SER A 243 28.99 18.66 11.35
N VAL A 244 30.06 17.97 11.76
CA VAL A 244 30.14 17.27 13.06
C VAL A 244 29.86 18.21 14.23
N GLY A 245 28.67 18.07 14.83
CA GLY A 245 28.38 18.39 16.23
C GLY A 245 28.69 17.20 17.16
N ASP A 246 28.49 17.38 18.46
CA ASP A 246 29.01 16.48 19.52
C ASP A 246 28.49 15.03 19.50
N ASP A 247 27.35 14.73 18.87
CA ASP A 247 26.74 13.40 18.89
C ASP A 247 27.14 12.49 17.71
N ARG A 248 27.62 13.07 16.59
CA ARG A 248 28.10 12.38 15.37
C ARG A 248 27.11 11.40 14.76
N VAL A 249 25.81 11.58 14.97
CA VAL A 249 24.76 10.72 14.39
C VAL A 249 24.36 11.25 13.03
N ILE A 250 24.30 10.37 12.03
CA ILE A 250 23.88 10.73 10.66
C ILE A 250 22.36 10.82 10.61
N GLN A 251 21.84 11.97 10.21
CA GLN A 251 20.41 12.12 9.91
C GLN A 251 20.09 11.42 8.59
N LEU A 252 19.48 10.23 8.69
CA LEU A 252 19.03 9.46 7.54
C LEU A 252 17.74 10.05 6.95
N LEU A 253 17.61 10.00 5.62
CA LEU A 253 16.39 10.29 4.87
C LEU A 253 15.26 9.36 5.32
N ARG A 254 15.60 8.08 5.51
CA ARG A 254 14.74 7.04 6.05
C ARG A 254 15.59 6.02 6.78
N ARG A 255 15.02 5.40 7.80
CA ARG A 255 15.76 4.51 8.72
C ARG A 255 15.11 3.16 8.96
N VAL A 256 13.93 2.92 8.38
CA VAL A 256 13.18 1.69 8.62
C VAL A 256 13.32 0.75 7.43
N VAL A 257 13.64 -0.50 7.72
CA VAL A 257 13.79 -1.60 6.75
C VAL A 257 13.09 -2.83 7.31
N SER A 258 12.44 -3.61 6.46
CA SER A 258 11.93 -4.94 6.78
C SER A 258 12.95 -6.00 6.39
N VAL A 259 13.24 -6.95 7.30
CA VAL A 259 14.22 -8.03 7.12
C VAL A 259 13.62 -9.39 7.40
#